data_AF-A0A839NL28-F1
#
_entry.id   AF-A0A839NL28-F1
#
_cell.length_a   1.000
_cell.length_b   1.000
_cell.length_c   1.000
_cell.angle_alpha   90.00
_cell.angle_beta   90.00
_cell.angle_gamma   90.00
#
_symmetry.space_group_name_H-M   'P 1'
#
loop_
_entity.id
_entity.type
_entity.pdbx_description
1 polymer ?
#
loop_
_entity_poly.entity_id
_entity_poly.type
_entity_poly.pdbx_seq_one_letter_code
_entity_poly.pdbx_strand_id
1 'polypeptide(L)'
;MKIKILRLILLGSMFWTNACKEDLGTTEPLSSDGKGPGTVNNVNIENGPGRAVLHYKVPTDVDLSYVKARYEIRPGVFRETKSSKNNDSLVVDGFGEEKTYKVELTAFDKGENSSLPTVIEVKPTTPPIISLANTIGLIDDFGGMGIIVNNPSESDFRILVSQKVPSSNMERPISTFYTKVKNISFNIRGYEPEPVTFVVVIKDKFGNTSSPIVKNILPIEELLLDRNLYRAIKYDNDTPPLGSGRDIPAIWNNIFGDDAWHSGNGKMPMSVSFDLGKKVKLSRFKYFQRTSSNSFIFDHYNLKRFEIWGSNNPSSDWASWQLIGTYESKKPSGLPTGQWTNDDIAYARAGEEYGVLTSAPEVRYIRVKMLESWSGLDGGQISEMQFWGQYKE
;
A
#
# COMPACT_ATOMS: atom_id res chain seq x y z
N MET A 1 48.62 65.79 -43.36
CA MET A 1 49.78 66.69 -43.24
C MET A 1 49.89 67.13 -41.78
N LYS A 2 51.10 67.06 -41.20
CA LYS A 2 51.52 67.14 -39.77
C LYS A 2 51.38 65.80 -38.99
N ILE A 3 52.43 64.97 -38.77
CA ILE A 3 53.70 65.12 -37.97
C ILE A 3 53.35 65.12 -36.46
N LYS A 4 53.89 64.34 -35.48
CA LYS A 4 55.08 63.48 -35.20
C LYS A 4 54.70 62.65 -33.93
N ILE A 5 54.94 61.34 -33.79
CA ILE A 5 56.15 60.66 -33.26
C ILE A 5 56.78 61.33 -32.02
N LEU A 6 56.71 60.69 -30.83
CA LEU A 6 57.83 60.01 -30.11
C LEU A 6 57.83 60.11 -28.55
N ARG A 7 57.85 58.92 -27.90
CA ARG A 7 58.54 58.51 -26.62
C ARG A 7 58.18 59.21 -25.29
N LEU A 8 58.36 58.65 -24.09
CA LEU A 8 58.62 57.33 -23.45
C LEU A 8 58.84 57.67 -21.95
N ILE A 9 58.77 56.66 -21.05
CA ILE A 9 59.19 56.57 -19.61
C ILE A 9 57.95 56.17 -18.78
N LEU A 10 57.64 54.88 -18.53
CA LEU A 10 58.34 53.82 -17.79
C LEU A 10 58.48 54.10 -16.27
N LEU A 11 57.68 53.40 -15.47
CA LEU A 11 57.97 52.73 -14.18
C LEU A 11 56.60 52.23 -13.66
N GLY A 12 56.31 50.92 -13.63
CA GLY A 12 56.69 50.01 -12.54
C GLY A 12 55.67 50.17 -11.39
N SER A 13 54.99 49.17 -10.84
CA SER A 13 55.16 47.73 -10.79
C SER A 13 54.01 47.17 -9.93
N MET A 14 53.62 45.91 -10.15
CA MET A 14 53.12 44.99 -9.11
C MET A 14 51.83 45.37 -8.35
N PHE A 15 50.67 44.99 -8.90
CA PHE A 15 49.50 44.66 -8.07
C PHE A 15 49.62 43.19 -7.64
N TRP A 16 50.01 43.01 -6.38
CA TRP A 16 50.03 41.72 -5.71
C TRP A 16 48.59 41.23 -5.52
N THR A 17 48.33 40.02 -6.02
CA THR A 17 47.15 39.24 -5.71
C THR A 17 47.17 38.88 -4.23
N ASN A 18 46.26 39.46 -3.44
CA ASN A 18 45.88 38.91 -2.16
C ASN A 18 45.04 37.65 -2.41
N ALA A 19 45.71 36.53 -2.63
CA ALA A 19 45.12 35.23 -2.34
C ALA A 19 45.00 35.14 -0.82
N CYS A 20 43.78 35.06 -0.32
CA CYS A 20 43.51 34.51 1.00
C CYS A 20 44.31 33.21 1.10
N LYS A 21 45.23 33.14 2.05
CA LYS A 21 45.67 31.85 2.58
C LYS A 21 44.42 31.21 3.18
N GLU A 22 43.78 30.32 2.43
CA GLU A 22 43.02 29.25 3.09
C GLU A 22 44.02 28.54 3.98
N ASP A 23 43.80 28.70 5.28
CA ASP A 23 44.31 27.79 6.28
C ASP A 23 43.80 26.41 5.87
N LEU A 24 44.64 25.65 5.17
CA LEU A 24 44.49 24.21 5.00
C LEU A 24 44.75 23.61 6.38
N GLY A 25 43.82 23.87 7.30
CA GLY A 25 43.72 23.20 8.57
C GLY A 25 43.78 21.73 8.24
N THR A 26 44.80 21.06 8.77
CA THR A 26 45.05 19.64 8.64
C THR A 26 43.72 18.89 8.69
N THR A 27 43.26 18.36 7.55
CA THR A 27 42.10 17.47 7.46
C THR A 27 42.43 16.07 7.98
N GLU A 28 43.44 15.95 8.84
CA GLU A 28 43.71 14.73 9.55
C GLU A 28 42.87 14.74 10.83
N PRO A 29 42.09 13.69 11.11
CA PRO A 29 41.38 13.60 12.37
C PRO A 29 42.41 13.73 13.49
N LEU A 30 42.16 14.64 14.42
CA LEU A 30 43.04 15.01 15.56
C LEU A 30 43.46 13.84 16.46
N SER A 31 43.06 12.61 16.16
CA SER A 31 43.38 11.39 16.90
C SER A 31 43.72 10.19 16.00
N SER A 32 44.08 10.37 14.73
CA SER A 32 44.52 9.29 13.84
C SER A 32 46.02 9.05 14.01
N ASP A 33 46.43 7.81 14.27
CA ASP A 33 47.86 7.47 14.38
C ASP A 33 48.51 7.06 13.04
N GLY A 34 47.72 7.07 11.96
CA GLY A 34 48.13 6.73 10.60
C GLY A 34 48.28 5.22 10.35
N LYS A 35 47.89 4.37 11.30
CA LYS A 35 47.94 2.91 11.19
C LYS A 35 46.54 2.33 11.30
N GLY A 36 46.22 1.42 10.38
CA GLY A 36 44.94 0.73 10.39
C GLY A 36 44.73 -0.09 11.68
N PRO A 37 43.48 -0.27 12.13
CA PRO A 37 43.17 -1.10 13.29
C PRO A 37 43.56 -2.58 13.13
N GLY A 38 43.52 -3.32 14.24
CA GLY A 38 43.59 -4.77 14.24
C GLY A 38 42.49 -5.43 13.40
N THR A 39 42.78 -6.61 12.86
CA THR A 39 41.80 -7.38 12.06
C THR A 39 40.62 -7.83 12.91
N VAL A 40 39.45 -7.94 12.27
CA VAL A 40 38.23 -8.45 12.92
C VAL A 40 38.36 -9.97 13.09
N ASN A 41 38.28 -10.47 14.32
CA ASN A 41 38.50 -11.88 14.64
C ASN A 41 37.36 -12.46 15.49
N ASN A 42 37.37 -13.79 15.68
CA ASN A 42 36.38 -14.54 16.46
C ASN A 42 34.94 -14.31 16.00
N VAL A 43 34.72 -14.36 14.68
CA VAL A 43 33.39 -14.12 14.12
C VAL A 43 32.51 -15.35 14.32
N ASN A 44 31.46 -15.21 15.12
CA ASN A 44 30.36 -16.16 15.25
C ASN A 44 29.18 -15.72 14.36
N ILE A 45 28.54 -16.68 13.68
CA ILE A 45 27.56 -16.41 12.63
C ILE A 45 26.21 -16.99 13.03
N GLU A 46 25.20 -16.13 13.14
CA GLU A 46 23.80 -16.51 13.31
C GLU A 46 23.04 -16.29 11.99
N ASN A 47 22.71 -17.37 11.29
CA ASN A 47 21.98 -17.30 10.02
C ASN A 47 20.47 -17.15 10.25
N GLY A 48 19.80 -16.39 9.38
CA GLY A 48 18.35 -16.24 9.38
C GLY A 48 17.78 -15.98 7.98
N PRO A 49 16.46 -15.69 7.87
CA PRO A 49 15.79 -15.53 6.58
C PRO A 49 16.36 -14.36 5.76
N GLY A 50 17.09 -14.66 4.68
CA GLY A 50 17.70 -13.64 3.81
C GLY A 50 18.73 -12.73 4.48
N ARG A 51 19.24 -13.11 5.66
CA ARG A 51 20.20 -12.34 6.46
C ARG A 51 21.08 -13.23 7.34
N ALA A 52 22.17 -12.68 7.85
CA ALA A 52 22.92 -13.24 8.97
C ALA A 52 23.34 -12.13 9.94
N VAL A 53 23.47 -12.47 11.22
CA VAL A 53 24.05 -11.61 12.25
C VAL A 53 25.45 -12.12 12.54
N LEU A 54 26.42 -11.22 12.46
CA LEU A 54 27.84 -11.50 12.69
C LEU A 54 28.19 -10.92 14.05
N HIS A 55 28.59 -11.77 14.99
CA HIS A 55 29.11 -11.37 16.29
C HIS A 55 30.62 -11.53 16.28
N TYR A 56 31.37 -10.53 16.69
CA TYR A 56 32.83 -10.52 16.58
C TYR A 56 33.48 -9.80 17.75
N LYS A 57 34.78 -10.07 17.95
CA LYS A 57 35.58 -9.30 18.89
C LYS A 57 35.96 -7.96 18.25
N VAL A 58 35.49 -6.86 18.83
CA VAL A 58 35.84 -5.50 18.40
C VAL A 58 37.35 -5.27 18.56
N PRO A 59 38.05 -4.75 17.53
CA PRO A 59 39.45 -4.33 17.65
C PRO A 59 39.65 -3.32 18.79
N THR A 60 40.79 -3.38 19.47
CA THR A 60 41.04 -2.59 20.69
C THR A 60 41.66 -1.22 20.42
N ASP A 61 41.87 -0.85 19.16
CA ASP A 61 42.47 0.43 18.77
C ASP A 61 41.67 1.62 19.30
N VAL A 62 42.39 2.58 19.88
CA VAL A 62 41.78 3.73 20.59
C VAL A 62 40.99 4.63 19.62
N ASP A 63 41.47 4.72 18.38
CA ASP A 63 40.89 5.49 17.30
C ASP A 63 40.03 4.67 16.33
N LEU A 64 39.69 3.41 16.68
CA LEU A 64 38.70 2.63 15.94
C LEU A 64 37.41 3.44 15.74
N SER A 65 36.90 3.44 14.51
CA SER A 65 35.68 4.14 14.13
C SER A 65 34.53 3.15 13.92
N TYR A 66 34.70 2.22 12.97
CA TYR A 66 33.67 1.26 12.62
C TYR A 66 34.23 -0.03 12.01
N VAL A 67 33.44 -1.09 12.05
CA VAL A 67 33.62 -2.30 11.25
C VAL A 67 32.66 -2.26 10.08
N LYS A 68 33.15 -2.57 8.88
CA LYS A 68 32.38 -2.62 7.64
C LYS A 68 32.33 -4.05 7.14
N ALA A 69 31.14 -4.54 6.80
CA ALA A 69 30.96 -5.72 5.99
C ALA A 69 30.70 -5.32 4.55
N ARG A 70 31.37 -5.97 3.61
CA ARG A 70 31.12 -5.84 2.18
C ARG A 70 30.83 -7.22 1.59
N TYR A 71 29.74 -7.34 0.85
CA TYR A 71 29.30 -8.64 0.33
C TYR A 71 28.46 -8.48 -0.94
N GLU A 72 28.46 -9.52 -1.77
CA GLU A 72 27.68 -9.58 -3.00
C GLU A 72 26.35 -10.29 -2.74
N ILE A 73 25.23 -9.65 -3.07
CA ILE A 73 23.89 -10.26 -2.88
C ILE A 73 23.39 -10.96 -4.14
N ARG A 74 23.88 -10.55 -5.31
CA ARG A 74 23.65 -11.14 -6.63
C ARG A 74 24.74 -10.64 -7.59
N PRO A 75 24.99 -11.31 -8.74
CA PRO A 75 26.08 -10.96 -9.63
C PRO A 75 26.17 -9.46 -9.95
N GLY A 76 27.29 -8.84 -9.61
CA GLY A 76 27.58 -7.42 -9.82
C GLY A 76 26.92 -6.45 -8.82
N VAL A 77 26.14 -6.94 -7.86
CA VAL A 77 25.42 -6.09 -6.89
C VAL A 77 25.93 -6.34 -5.48
N PHE A 78 26.60 -5.32 -4.96
CA PHE A 78 27.22 -5.34 -3.64
C PHE A 78 26.41 -4.53 -2.63
N ARG A 79 26.49 -4.97 -1.38
CA ARG A 79 26.00 -4.24 -0.21
C ARG A 79 27.15 -4.00 0.75
N GLU A 80 27.02 -2.90 1.47
CA GLU A 80 27.89 -2.56 2.57
C GLU A 80 27.02 -2.27 3.80
N THR A 81 27.42 -2.80 4.94
CA THR A 81 26.84 -2.45 6.24
C THR A 81 27.98 -2.08 7.18
N LYS A 82 27.72 -1.13 8.08
CA LYS A 82 28.70 -0.64 9.05
C LYS A 82 28.15 -0.82 10.45
N SER A 83 29.02 -1.10 11.40
CA SER A 83 28.73 -1.10 12.82
C SER A 83 29.77 -0.26 13.55
N SER A 84 29.32 0.63 14.43
CA SER A 84 30.22 1.49 15.19
C SER A 84 31.09 0.68 16.14
N LYS A 85 32.22 1.24 16.58
CA LYS A 85 33.09 0.65 17.62
C LYS A 85 32.40 0.22 18.92
N ASN A 86 31.21 0.74 19.21
CA ASN A 86 30.47 0.43 20.43
C ASN A 86 29.63 -0.85 20.32
N ASN A 87 29.58 -1.47 19.14
CA ASN A 87 28.81 -2.67 18.87
C ASN A 87 29.76 -3.82 18.51
N ASP A 88 29.46 -4.99 19.04
CA ASP A 88 30.16 -6.25 18.77
C ASP A 88 29.46 -7.11 17.70
N SER A 89 28.47 -6.52 17.04
CA SER A 89 27.65 -7.22 16.05
C SER A 89 27.33 -6.36 14.85
N LEU A 90 27.05 -7.03 13.73
CA LEU A 90 26.68 -6.42 12.47
C LEU A 90 25.73 -7.34 11.72
N VAL A 91 24.71 -6.77 11.06
CA VAL A 91 23.79 -7.52 10.21
C VAL A 91 24.24 -7.43 8.76
N VAL A 92 24.26 -8.57 8.08
CA VAL A 92 24.36 -8.67 6.62
C VAL A 92 23.03 -9.17 6.08
N ASP A 93 22.36 -8.37 5.26
CA ASP A 93 21.01 -8.62 4.76
C ASP A 93 20.91 -8.47 3.23
N GLY A 94 19.76 -8.86 2.69
CA GLY A 94 19.44 -8.71 1.27
C GLY A 94 19.80 -9.91 0.40
N PHE A 95 20.10 -11.05 1.02
CA PHE A 95 20.32 -12.30 0.32
C PHE A 95 19.00 -12.84 -0.24
N GLY A 96 18.94 -12.96 -1.56
CA GLY A 96 17.74 -13.39 -2.29
C GLY A 96 17.58 -14.90 -2.44
N GLU A 97 18.57 -15.70 -2.02
CA GLU A 97 18.57 -17.15 -2.16
C GLU A 97 19.13 -17.82 -0.88
N GLU A 98 18.71 -19.06 -0.63
CA GLU A 98 19.32 -19.91 0.41
C GLU A 98 20.58 -20.57 -0.15
N LYS A 99 21.72 -19.88 -0.04
CA LYS A 99 23.04 -20.38 -0.44
C LYS A 99 24.16 -19.79 0.41
N THR A 100 25.38 -20.24 0.18
CA THR A 100 26.57 -19.68 0.82
C THR A 100 26.97 -18.36 0.17
N TYR A 101 27.24 -17.33 0.97
CA TYR A 101 27.75 -16.03 0.53
C TYR A 101 29.05 -15.70 1.23
N LYS A 102 29.97 -15.08 0.49
CA LYS A 102 31.21 -14.54 1.05
C LYS A 102 30.97 -13.13 1.57
N VAL A 103 31.44 -12.86 2.78
CA VAL A 103 31.38 -11.55 3.41
C VAL A 103 32.80 -11.14 3.81
N GLU A 104 33.19 -9.94 3.43
CA GLU A 104 34.46 -9.33 3.79
C GLU A 104 34.26 -8.33 4.93
N LEU A 105 34.90 -8.59 6.08
CA LEU A 105 34.89 -7.71 7.23
C LEU A 105 36.20 -6.93 7.32
N THR A 106 36.09 -5.61 7.45
CA THR A 106 37.25 -4.70 7.55
C THR A 106 36.99 -3.66 8.62
N ALA A 107 37.95 -3.44 9.51
CA ALA A 107 37.90 -2.38 10.52
C ALA A 107 38.52 -1.09 9.96
N PHE A 108 37.93 0.05 10.30
CA PHE A 108 38.39 1.39 9.91
C PHE A 108 38.54 2.26 11.16
N ASP A 109 39.65 2.98 11.25
CA ASP A 109 39.87 4.01 12.26
C ASP A 109 39.20 5.34 11.87
N LYS A 110 39.41 6.38 12.67
CA LYS A 110 38.90 7.73 12.38
C LYS A 110 39.59 8.40 11.19
N GLY A 111 40.80 7.97 10.82
CA GLY A 111 41.58 8.42 9.67
C GLY A 111 41.28 7.68 8.38
N GLU A 112 40.32 6.76 8.40
CA GLU A 112 39.98 5.86 7.29
C GLU A 112 41.13 4.91 6.88
N ASN A 113 42.11 4.68 7.76
CA ASN A 113 43.04 3.58 7.59
C ASN A 113 42.32 2.27 7.92
N SER A 114 42.64 1.22 7.16
CA SER A 114 41.91 -0.06 7.21
C SER A 114 42.78 -1.20 7.73
N SER A 115 42.14 -2.14 8.43
CA SER A 115 42.74 -3.43 8.74
C SER A 115 42.89 -4.30 7.48
N LEU A 116 43.65 -5.39 7.57
CA LEU A 116 43.49 -6.48 6.59
C LEU A 116 42.06 -7.05 6.67
N PRO A 117 41.48 -7.48 5.54
CA PRO A 117 40.13 -8.02 5.51
C PRO A 117 40.06 -9.45 6.07
N THR A 118 39.00 -9.73 6.82
CA THR A 118 38.61 -11.08 7.24
C THR A 118 37.47 -11.56 6.36
N VAL A 119 37.72 -12.59 5.54
CA VAL A 119 36.69 -13.19 4.67
C VAL A 119 36.04 -14.36 5.39
N ILE A 120 34.72 -14.32 5.51
CA ILE A 120 33.91 -15.38 6.12
C ILE A 120 32.82 -15.85 5.14
N GLU A 121 32.19 -16.98 5.47
CA GLU A 121 31.07 -17.53 4.72
C GLU A 121 29.81 -17.58 5.59
N VAL A 122 28.72 -16.98 5.11
CA VAL A 122 27.40 -17.04 5.73
C VAL A 122 26.47 -17.91 4.90
N LYS A 123 25.49 -18.56 5.54
CA LYS A 123 24.50 -19.42 4.89
C LYS A 123 23.09 -19.03 5.38
N PRO A 124 22.56 -17.87 4.93
CA PRO A 124 21.21 -17.43 5.27
C PRO A 124 20.18 -18.49 4.88
N THR A 125 19.10 -18.59 5.65
CA THR A 125 17.98 -19.48 5.34
C THR A 125 17.05 -18.82 4.32
N THR A 126 16.07 -19.57 3.83
CA THR A 126 15.06 -19.13 2.85
C THR A 126 14.58 -17.70 3.13
N PRO A 127 14.80 -16.76 2.20
CA PRO A 127 14.42 -15.37 2.38
C PRO A 127 12.90 -15.18 2.32
N PRO A 128 12.36 -14.15 3.00
CA PRO A 128 10.93 -13.88 3.05
C PRO A 128 10.25 -13.82 1.68
N ILE A 129 10.93 -13.30 0.66
CA ILE A 129 10.40 -13.17 -0.71
C ILE A 129 10.00 -14.53 -1.32
N ILE A 130 10.76 -15.59 -1.05
CA ILE A 130 10.48 -16.94 -1.56
C ILE A 130 9.30 -17.54 -0.79
N SER A 131 9.34 -17.45 0.54
CA SER A 131 8.25 -17.94 1.39
C SER A 131 6.92 -17.25 1.05
N LEU A 132 6.96 -15.94 0.81
CA LEU A 132 5.81 -15.14 0.44
C LEU A 132 5.22 -15.53 -0.92
N ALA A 133 6.06 -15.80 -1.91
CA ALA A 133 5.63 -16.24 -3.24
C ALA A 133 4.80 -17.54 -3.18
N ASN A 134 5.13 -18.44 -2.25
CA ASN A 134 4.38 -19.68 -2.04
C ASN A 134 3.01 -19.47 -1.40
N THR A 135 2.70 -18.29 -0.88
CA THR A 135 1.40 -17.95 -0.28
C THR A 135 0.45 -17.24 -1.23
N ILE A 136 0.93 -16.82 -2.40
CA ILE A 136 0.11 -16.08 -3.36
C ILE A 136 -0.93 -17.01 -3.97
N GLY A 137 -2.20 -16.70 -3.71
CA GLY A 137 -3.34 -17.23 -4.42
C GLY A 137 -3.79 -16.27 -5.52
N LEU A 138 -3.89 -16.78 -6.75
CA LEU A 138 -4.47 -16.08 -7.89
C LEU A 138 -5.77 -16.79 -8.27
N ILE A 139 -6.90 -16.09 -8.17
CA ILE A 139 -8.24 -16.64 -8.38
C ILE A 139 -9.02 -15.82 -9.39
N ASP A 140 -9.96 -16.49 -10.07
CA ASP A 140 -10.97 -15.81 -10.88
C ASP A 140 -11.81 -14.92 -9.97
N ASP A 141 -12.04 -13.68 -10.38
CA ASP A 141 -12.83 -12.73 -9.62
C ASP A 141 -13.59 -11.79 -10.57
N PHE A 142 -14.54 -11.05 -10.03
CA PHE A 142 -15.33 -10.07 -10.77
C PHE A 142 -14.43 -9.06 -11.47
N GLY A 143 -14.63 -8.88 -12.78
CA GLY A 143 -13.91 -7.94 -13.62
C GLY A 143 -12.42 -8.24 -13.79
N GLY A 144 -11.91 -9.37 -13.31
CA GLY A 144 -10.52 -9.78 -13.54
C GLY A 144 -10.00 -10.83 -12.56
N MET A 145 -8.97 -10.50 -11.79
CA MET A 145 -8.22 -11.45 -10.95
C MET A 145 -8.18 -11.00 -9.49
N GLY A 146 -8.53 -11.91 -8.58
CA GLY A 146 -8.29 -11.75 -7.15
C GLY A 146 -6.87 -12.22 -6.78
N ILE A 147 -6.17 -11.41 -6.00
CA ILE A 147 -4.85 -11.74 -5.43
C ILE A 147 -5.00 -11.81 -3.92
N ILE A 148 -4.60 -12.95 -3.34
CA ILE A 148 -4.61 -13.20 -1.89
C ILE A 148 -3.19 -13.56 -1.46
N VAL A 149 -2.67 -12.92 -0.43
CA VAL A 149 -1.29 -13.12 0.06
C VAL A 149 -1.26 -13.17 1.58
N ASN A 150 -0.45 -14.08 2.13
CA ASN A 150 -0.14 -14.14 3.55
C ASN A 150 1.36 -13.83 3.76
N ASN A 151 1.66 -12.70 4.39
CA ASN A 151 2.98 -12.22 4.73
C ASN A 151 3.24 -12.36 6.25
N PRO A 152 3.53 -13.58 6.75
CA PRO A 152 3.66 -13.81 8.18
C PRO A 152 4.84 -13.05 8.82
N SER A 153 5.85 -12.69 8.02
CA SER A 153 7.04 -11.95 8.46
C SER A 153 6.89 -10.43 8.41
N GLU A 154 5.74 -9.91 7.95
CA GLU A 154 5.46 -8.48 7.78
C GLU A 154 6.59 -7.73 7.05
N SER A 155 7.28 -8.44 6.14
CA SER A 155 8.40 -7.90 5.39
C SER A 155 7.90 -6.95 4.31
N ASP A 156 8.69 -5.92 3.96
CA ASP A 156 8.35 -5.01 2.87
C ASP A 156 8.56 -5.69 1.51
N PHE A 157 7.51 -5.69 0.68
CA PHE A 157 7.59 -6.21 -0.68
C PHE A 157 6.68 -5.45 -1.64
N ARG A 158 6.86 -5.75 -2.92
CA ARG A 158 6.05 -5.26 -4.01
C ARG A 158 5.51 -6.43 -4.82
N ILE A 159 4.24 -6.38 -5.19
CA ILE A 159 3.60 -7.33 -6.12
C ILE A 159 3.52 -6.65 -7.47
N LEU A 160 4.26 -7.15 -8.44
CA LEU A 160 4.25 -6.69 -9.81
C LEU A 160 3.29 -7.60 -10.59
N VAL A 161 2.27 -7.00 -11.20
CA VAL A 161 1.29 -7.72 -12.01
C VAL A 161 1.43 -7.29 -13.44
N SER A 162 1.58 -8.27 -14.33
CA SER A 162 1.62 -8.09 -15.78
C SER A 162 0.63 -9.02 -16.45
N GLN A 163 0.26 -8.70 -17.68
CA GLN A 163 -0.56 -9.53 -18.56
C GLN A 163 0.29 -9.98 -19.75
N LYS A 164 0.22 -11.27 -20.11
CA LYS A 164 0.83 -11.74 -21.37
C LYS A 164 0.07 -11.17 -22.56
N VAL A 165 0.80 -10.62 -23.53
CA VAL A 165 0.21 -10.17 -24.79
C VAL A 165 -0.04 -11.40 -25.68
N PRO A 166 -1.28 -11.63 -26.15
CA PRO A 166 -1.58 -12.77 -27.02
C PRO A 166 -0.66 -12.81 -28.24
N SER A 167 -0.20 -14.02 -28.59
CA SER A 167 0.67 -14.25 -29.76
C SER A 167 2.01 -13.49 -29.72
N SER A 168 2.45 -13.07 -28.53
CA SER A 168 3.73 -12.39 -28.31
C SER A 168 4.47 -12.97 -27.10
N ASN A 169 5.79 -12.82 -27.07
CA ASN A 169 6.59 -13.09 -25.87
C ASN A 169 6.67 -11.87 -24.93
N MET A 170 5.86 -10.83 -25.18
CA MET A 170 5.83 -9.61 -24.38
C MET A 170 4.83 -9.70 -23.23
N GLU A 171 5.17 -9.04 -22.14
CA GLU A 171 4.28 -8.78 -21.01
C GLU A 171 3.96 -7.30 -20.93
N ARG A 172 2.69 -6.97 -20.69
CA ARG A 172 2.22 -5.61 -20.44
C ARG A 172 2.07 -5.41 -18.92
N PRO A 173 2.83 -4.50 -18.29
CA PRO A 173 2.63 -4.16 -16.88
C PRO A 173 1.22 -3.62 -16.64
N ILE A 174 0.56 -4.10 -15.58
CA ILE A 174 -0.80 -3.70 -15.20
C ILE A 174 -0.78 -2.87 -13.92
N SER A 175 -0.12 -3.37 -12.87
CA SER A 175 -0.09 -2.68 -11.58
C SER A 175 1.12 -3.09 -10.75
N THR A 176 1.47 -2.25 -9.76
CA THR A 176 2.45 -2.55 -8.73
C THR A 176 1.90 -2.15 -7.37
N PHE A 177 1.81 -3.12 -6.47
CA PHE A 177 1.31 -2.90 -5.10
C PHE A 177 2.46 -2.93 -4.11
N TYR A 178 2.48 -1.98 -3.18
CA TYR A 178 3.50 -1.84 -2.15
C TYR A 178 2.86 -2.12 -0.79
N THR A 179 3.40 -3.09 -0.05
CA THR A 179 2.79 -3.47 1.23
C THR A 179 3.77 -4.22 2.12
N LYS A 180 3.45 -4.21 3.42
CA LYS A 180 4.05 -5.03 4.48
C LYS A 180 2.99 -5.70 5.35
N VAL A 181 1.70 -5.54 4.99
CA VAL A 181 0.57 -6.04 5.78
C VAL A 181 0.57 -7.57 5.79
N LYS A 182 0.20 -8.16 6.93
CA LYS A 182 0.21 -9.61 7.14
C LYS A 182 -0.74 -10.38 6.24
N ASN A 183 -1.98 -9.93 6.06
CA ASN A 183 -2.94 -10.56 5.15
C ASN A 183 -3.40 -9.52 4.14
N ILE A 184 -3.27 -9.84 2.86
CA ILE A 184 -3.55 -8.92 1.76
C ILE A 184 -4.54 -9.60 0.83
N SER A 185 -5.58 -8.87 0.45
CA SER A 185 -6.48 -9.25 -0.63
C SER A 185 -6.82 -8.02 -1.45
N PHE A 186 -6.65 -8.11 -2.76
CA PHE A 186 -7.06 -7.07 -3.70
C PHE A 186 -7.41 -7.69 -5.05
N ASN A 187 -8.07 -6.91 -5.89
CA ASN A 187 -8.55 -7.34 -7.19
C ASN A 187 -7.96 -6.45 -8.30
N ILE A 188 -7.59 -7.07 -9.41
CA ILE A 188 -7.30 -6.42 -10.69
C ILE A 188 -8.57 -6.44 -11.54
N ARG A 189 -9.16 -5.27 -11.78
CA ARG A 189 -10.44 -5.10 -12.52
C ARG A 189 -10.24 -4.60 -13.94
N GLY A 190 -11.34 -4.49 -14.69
CA GLY A 190 -11.41 -3.88 -16.01
C GLY A 190 -11.23 -4.85 -17.16
N TYR A 191 -11.43 -6.14 -16.90
CA TYR A 191 -11.38 -7.20 -17.89
C TYR A 191 -12.77 -7.74 -18.20
N GLU A 192 -13.01 -7.95 -19.49
CA GLU A 192 -14.16 -8.71 -20.00
C GLU A 192 -14.06 -10.18 -19.57
N PRO A 193 -15.18 -10.94 -19.59
CA PRO A 193 -15.22 -12.35 -19.21
C PRO A 193 -14.59 -13.28 -20.27
N GLU A 194 -13.35 -12.98 -20.66
CA GLU A 194 -12.54 -13.74 -21.60
C GLU A 194 -11.24 -14.21 -20.93
N PRO A 195 -10.66 -15.36 -21.30
CA PRO A 195 -9.43 -15.86 -20.68
C PRO A 195 -8.24 -14.88 -20.81
N VAL A 196 -7.63 -14.55 -19.68
CA VAL A 196 -6.45 -13.68 -19.58
C VAL A 196 -5.35 -14.37 -18.80
N THR A 197 -4.14 -14.39 -19.38
CA THR A 197 -2.96 -14.91 -18.66
C THR A 197 -2.23 -13.79 -17.94
N PHE A 198 -2.26 -13.83 -16.61
CA PHE A 198 -1.50 -12.94 -15.74
C PHE A 198 -0.16 -13.55 -15.32
N VAL A 199 0.80 -12.67 -15.09
CA VAL A 199 2.12 -12.97 -14.55
C VAL A 199 2.32 -12.11 -13.32
N VAL A 200 2.59 -12.75 -12.19
CA VAL A 200 2.80 -12.08 -10.91
C VAL A 200 4.21 -12.36 -10.43
N VAL A 201 4.95 -11.31 -10.09
CA VAL A 201 6.31 -11.39 -9.53
C VAL A 201 6.35 -10.60 -8.23
N ILE A 202 6.91 -11.19 -7.19
CA ILE A 202 7.21 -10.47 -5.95
C ILE A 202 8.60 -9.87 -6.06
N LYS A 203 8.76 -8.64 -5.58
CA LYS A 203 10.07 -7.97 -5.45
C LYS A 203 10.27 -7.43 -4.04
N ASP A 204 11.43 -7.67 -3.45
CA ASP A 204 11.76 -7.09 -2.14
C ASP A 204 12.40 -5.70 -2.25
N LYS A 205 12.71 -5.07 -1.11
CA LYS A 205 13.37 -3.76 -1.05
C LYS A 205 14.83 -3.77 -1.56
N PHE A 206 15.47 -4.93 -1.63
CA PHE A 206 16.84 -5.09 -2.11
C PHE A 206 16.89 -5.35 -3.62
N GLY A 207 15.72 -5.50 -4.25
CA GLY A 207 15.56 -5.75 -5.67
C GLY A 207 15.63 -7.22 -6.07
N ASN A 208 15.63 -8.15 -5.11
CA ASN A 208 15.47 -9.57 -5.40
C ASN A 208 14.05 -9.84 -5.88
N THR A 209 13.89 -10.84 -6.74
CA THR A 209 12.61 -11.19 -7.36
C THR A 209 12.29 -12.66 -7.17
N SER A 210 11.03 -13.00 -6.92
CA SER A 210 10.58 -14.39 -6.96
C SER A 210 10.58 -14.94 -8.39
N SER A 211 10.47 -16.27 -8.52
CA SER A 211 10.02 -16.87 -9.78
C SER A 211 8.63 -16.30 -10.17
N PRO A 212 8.34 -16.12 -11.48
CA PRO A 212 7.03 -15.67 -11.91
C PRO A 212 5.94 -16.71 -11.65
N ILE A 213 4.82 -16.25 -11.10
CA ILE A 213 3.60 -17.03 -10.94
C ILE A 213 2.70 -16.71 -12.13
N VAL A 214 2.49 -17.70 -13.00
CA VAL A 214 1.68 -17.53 -14.21
C VAL A 214 0.34 -18.23 -14.02
N LYS A 215 -0.75 -17.51 -14.25
CA LYS A 215 -2.11 -18.05 -14.10
C LYS A 215 -3.00 -17.58 -15.26
N ASN A 216 -3.72 -18.54 -15.85
CA ASN A 216 -4.85 -18.22 -16.72
C ASN A 216 -6.07 -17.97 -15.84
N ILE A 217 -6.66 -16.80 -15.99
CA ILE A 217 -7.82 -16.32 -15.25
C ILE A 217 -8.97 -16.17 -16.23
N LEU A 218 -10.15 -16.63 -15.84
CA LEU A 218 -11.40 -16.32 -16.54
C LEU A 218 -12.18 -15.33 -15.67
N PRO A 219 -12.10 -14.02 -15.96
CA PRO A 219 -12.81 -13.00 -15.20
C PRO A 219 -14.31 -13.30 -15.12
N ILE A 220 -14.88 -13.08 -13.95
CA ILE A 220 -16.34 -13.12 -13.79
C ILE A 220 -16.87 -11.78 -14.30
N GLU A 221 -17.91 -11.81 -15.13
CA GLU A 221 -18.57 -10.60 -15.61
C GLU A 221 -18.97 -9.68 -14.44
N GLU A 222 -18.62 -8.40 -14.53
CA GLU A 222 -18.97 -7.39 -13.52
C GLU A 222 -19.65 -6.20 -14.18
N LEU A 223 -20.95 -6.04 -13.93
CA LEU A 223 -21.76 -4.96 -14.48
C LEU A 223 -22.13 -3.98 -13.37
N LEU A 224 -22.16 -2.68 -13.70
CA LEU A 224 -22.93 -1.72 -12.91
C LEU A 224 -24.40 -2.08 -13.06
N LEU A 225 -25.08 -2.36 -11.95
CA LEU A 225 -26.48 -2.74 -11.98
C LEU A 225 -27.36 -1.58 -12.46
N ASP A 226 -28.40 -1.92 -13.21
CA ASP A 226 -29.29 -0.94 -13.84
C ASP A 226 -30.29 -0.41 -12.82
N ARG A 227 -29.99 0.78 -12.28
CA ARG A 227 -30.82 1.49 -11.30
C ARG A 227 -32.25 1.75 -11.78
N ASN A 228 -32.52 1.74 -13.09
CA ASN A 228 -33.89 1.91 -13.60
C ASN A 228 -34.80 0.71 -13.28
N LEU A 229 -34.21 -0.43 -12.93
CA LEU A 229 -34.93 -1.61 -12.47
C LEU A 229 -35.29 -1.53 -10.97
N TYR A 230 -34.66 -0.62 -10.23
CA TYR A 230 -34.79 -0.59 -8.78
C TYR A 230 -36.15 -0.05 -8.36
N ARG A 231 -36.72 -0.59 -7.28
CA ARG A 231 -38.01 -0.13 -6.74
C ARG A 231 -37.90 0.06 -5.25
N ALA A 232 -38.47 1.17 -4.78
CA ALA A 232 -38.68 1.37 -3.36
C ALA A 232 -39.67 0.33 -2.85
N ILE A 233 -39.32 -0.30 -1.74
CA ILE A 233 -40.21 -1.17 -0.98
C ILE A 233 -40.18 -0.68 0.47
N LYS A 234 -41.20 -1.03 1.23
CA LYS A 234 -41.30 -0.63 2.63
C LYS A 234 -41.83 -1.79 3.45
N TYR A 235 -41.11 -2.12 4.51
CA TYR A 235 -41.57 -3.05 5.53
C TYR A 235 -41.94 -2.30 6.81
N ASP A 236 -42.78 -2.91 7.65
CA ASP A 236 -43.29 -2.27 8.87
C ASP A 236 -42.18 -1.88 9.86
N ASN A 237 -41.05 -2.60 9.81
CA ASN A 237 -39.88 -2.33 10.63
C ASN A 237 -38.79 -1.50 9.94
N ASP A 238 -39.03 -1.04 8.71
CA ASP A 238 -38.14 -0.06 8.09
C ASP A 238 -38.36 1.33 8.68
N THR A 239 -37.29 2.12 8.65
CA THR A 239 -37.32 3.49 9.11
C THR A 239 -38.04 4.35 8.08
N PRO A 240 -39.11 5.08 8.48
CA PRO A 240 -39.78 5.98 7.55
C PRO A 240 -38.80 7.09 7.11
N PRO A 241 -38.84 7.51 5.84
CA PRO A 241 -38.07 8.68 5.41
C PRO A 241 -38.60 9.96 6.07
N LEU A 242 -37.79 11.01 6.06
CA LEU A 242 -38.17 12.34 6.53
C LEU A 242 -39.32 12.94 5.71
N GLY A 243 -39.49 12.49 4.46
CA GLY A 243 -40.43 13.04 3.48
C GLY A 243 -39.83 14.21 2.68
N SER A 244 -40.67 14.91 1.90
CA SER A 244 -40.32 16.15 1.17
C SER A 244 -39.06 16.04 0.30
N GLY A 245 -38.94 14.98 -0.51
CA GLY A 245 -37.79 14.77 -1.40
C GLY A 245 -36.62 14.01 -0.76
N ARG A 246 -36.80 13.46 0.44
CA ARG A 246 -35.82 12.60 1.15
C ARG A 246 -36.20 11.11 1.12
N ASP A 247 -36.90 10.70 0.07
CA ASP A 247 -37.49 9.35 -0.05
C ASP A 247 -36.49 8.32 -0.56
N ILE A 248 -36.87 7.03 -0.47
CA ILE A 248 -36.02 5.88 -0.78
C ILE A 248 -35.36 5.97 -2.18
N PRO A 249 -36.04 6.41 -3.25
CA PRO A 249 -35.41 6.52 -4.58
C PRO A 249 -34.20 7.44 -4.68
N ALA A 250 -34.01 8.38 -3.73
CA ALA A 250 -32.81 9.20 -3.67
C ALA A 250 -31.53 8.37 -3.47
N ILE A 251 -31.63 7.13 -3.00
CA ILE A 251 -30.48 6.23 -2.85
C ILE A 251 -29.90 5.79 -4.21
N TRP A 252 -30.65 5.86 -5.31
CA TRP A 252 -30.17 5.35 -6.62
C TRP A 252 -30.57 6.23 -7.81
N ASN A 253 -30.81 7.52 -7.60
CA ASN A 253 -31.26 8.39 -8.68
C ASN A 253 -30.10 9.01 -9.49
N ASN A 254 -28.85 8.71 -9.11
CA ASN A 254 -27.62 9.23 -9.71
C ASN A 254 -27.50 10.77 -9.54
N ILE A 255 -28.04 11.31 -8.45
CA ILE A 255 -27.87 12.68 -8.00
C ILE A 255 -27.09 12.66 -6.69
N PHE A 256 -25.88 13.17 -6.73
CA PHE A 256 -24.96 13.15 -5.59
C PHE A 256 -25.02 14.47 -4.81
N GLY A 257 -24.64 14.44 -3.54
CA GLY A 257 -24.48 15.66 -2.75
C GLY A 257 -25.62 15.87 -1.78
N ASP A 258 -26.52 16.83 -2.04
CA ASP A 258 -27.61 17.12 -1.12
C ASP A 258 -28.80 16.21 -1.28
N ASP A 259 -29.05 15.70 -2.49
CA ASP A 259 -30.14 14.77 -2.74
C ASP A 259 -29.78 13.45 -2.08
N ALA A 260 -30.57 13.08 -1.08
CA ALA A 260 -30.25 11.99 -0.19
C ALA A 260 -31.51 11.48 0.49
N TRP A 261 -31.61 10.16 0.61
CA TRP A 261 -32.53 9.57 1.57
C TRP A 261 -32.10 10.02 2.96
N HIS A 262 -33.08 10.40 3.77
CA HIS A 262 -32.85 10.84 5.14
C HIS A 262 -33.92 10.21 6.01
N SER A 263 -33.51 9.60 7.13
CA SER A 263 -34.45 9.05 8.10
C SER A 263 -35.36 10.15 8.65
N GLY A 264 -36.63 9.85 8.86
CA GLY A 264 -37.49 10.66 9.72
C GLY A 264 -37.11 10.46 11.19
N ASN A 265 -38.11 10.33 12.04
CA ASN A 265 -37.88 9.94 13.43
C ASN A 265 -37.52 8.44 13.49
N GLY A 266 -36.38 8.12 14.11
CA GLY A 266 -35.90 6.75 14.27
C GLY A 266 -34.93 6.62 15.44
N LYS A 267 -34.57 5.39 15.79
CA LYS A 267 -33.48 5.06 16.73
C LYS A 267 -32.58 4.04 16.07
N MET A 268 -31.27 4.12 16.31
CA MET A 268 -30.35 3.09 15.85
C MET A 268 -30.65 1.74 16.54
N PRO A 269 -30.55 0.59 15.83
CA PRO A 269 -30.29 0.49 14.40
C PRO A 269 -31.53 0.83 13.56
N MET A 270 -31.30 1.51 12.44
CA MET A 270 -32.33 1.82 11.43
C MET A 270 -32.19 0.92 10.20
N SER A 271 -33.26 0.78 9.42
CA SER A 271 -33.19 0.08 8.13
C SER A 271 -33.95 0.78 7.02
N VAL A 272 -33.46 0.58 5.80
CA VAL A 272 -34.17 0.91 4.56
C VAL A 272 -33.99 -0.22 3.56
N SER A 273 -35.05 -0.56 2.83
CA SER A 273 -35.07 -1.65 1.86
C SER A 273 -35.45 -1.19 0.45
N PHE A 274 -34.92 -1.89 -0.55
CA PHE A 274 -35.26 -1.69 -1.96
C PHE A 274 -35.04 -2.98 -2.76
N ASP A 275 -35.77 -3.09 -3.87
CA ASP A 275 -35.64 -4.17 -4.87
C ASP A 275 -34.62 -3.75 -5.93
N LEU A 276 -33.67 -4.61 -6.28
CA LEU A 276 -32.74 -4.39 -7.41
C LEU A 276 -33.38 -4.72 -8.77
N GLY A 277 -34.59 -5.27 -8.76
CA GLY A 277 -35.40 -5.64 -9.93
C GLY A 277 -35.06 -7.00 -10.52
N LYS A 278 -33.82 -7.49 -10.32
CA LYS A 278 -33.36 -8.82 -10.75
C LYS A 278 -32.49 -9.46 -9.67
N LYS A 279 -32.40 -10.79 -9.69
CA LYS A 279 -31.44 -11.53 -8.86
C LYS A 279 -30.03 -11.26 -9.38
N VAL A 280 -29.10 -11.02 -8.46
CA VAL A 280 -27.71 -10.70 -8.75
C VAL A 280 -26.76 -11.42 -7.81
N LYS A 281 -25.58 -11.75 -8.31
CA LYS A 281 -24.40 -12.03 -7.49
C LYS A 281 -23.60 -10.74 -7.37
N LEU A 282 -23.61 -10.13 -6.18
CA LEU A 282 -22.92 -8.87 -5.94
C LEU A 282 -21.40 -9.06 -5.86
N SER A 283 -20.68 -8.12 -6.45
CA SER A 283 -19.21 -8.05 -6.40
C SER A 283 -18.72 -6.95 -5.47
N ARG A 284 -19.38 -5.79 -5.51
CA ARG A 284 -19.07 -4.60 -4.71
C ARG A 284 -20.22 -3.61 -4.75
N PHE A 285 -20.13 -2.60 -3.90
CA PHE A 285 -20.97 -1.43 -3.98
C PHE A 285 -20.18 -0.18 -3.60
N LYS A 286 -20.71 0.99 -3.96
CA LYS A 286 -20.24 2.28 -3.48
C LYS A 286 -21.32 2.94 -2.65
N TYR A 287 -20.90 3.52 -1.54
CA TYR A 287 -21.72 4.39 -0.70
C TYR A 287 -21.26 5.84 -0.87
N PHE A 288 -22.21 6.73 -1.14
CA PHE A 288 -21.96 8.17 -1.23
C PHE A 288 -22.62 8.88 -0.05
N GLN A 289 -21.79 9.64 0.66
CA GLN A 289 -22.22 10.52 1.73
C GLN A 289 -22.94 11.74 1.18
N ARG A 290 -23.82 12.33 2.00
CA ARG A 290 -24.33 13.67 1.76
C ARG A 290 -23.17 14.67 1.87
N THR A 291 -22.84 15.34 0.77
CA THR A 291 -21.59 16.13 0.61
C THR A 291 -21.83 17.57 0.17
N SER A 292 -23.07 18.07 0.27
CA SER A 292 -23.44 19.43 -0.12
C SER A 292 -22.74 20.54 0.68
N SER A 293 -22.26 20.22 1.88
CA SER A 293 -21.36 21.05 2.68
C SER A 293 -20.26 20.17 3.27
N ASN A 294 -19.05 20.72 3.40
CA ASN A 294 -17.96 20.03 4.09
C ASN A 294 -18.34 19.65 5.53
N SER A 295 -19.21 20.45 6.17
CA SER A 295 -19.74 20.16 7.52
C SER A 295 -20.61 18.90 7.62
N PHE A 296 -20.98 18.28 6.50
CA PHE A 296 -21.67 16.98 6.50
C PHE A 296 -20.71 15.81 6.25
N ILE A 297 -19.55 16.06 5.65
CA ILE A 297 -18.60 15.00 5.26
C ILE A 297 -17.98 14.37 6.50
N PHE A 298 -18.11 13.05 6.63
CA PHE A 298 -17.75 12.28 7.82
C PHE A 298 -18.36 12.86 9.11
N ASP A 299 -19.59 13.35 9.01
CA ASP A 299 -20.32 14.01 10.09
C ASP A 299 -21.84 13.81 9.92
N HIS A 300 -22.62 14.41 10.81
CA HIS A 300 -24.09 14.39 10.82
C HIS A 300 -24.62 12.95 10.79
N TYR A 301 -25.61 12.69 9.96
CA TYR A 301 -26.26 11.39 9.82
C TYR A 301 -25.65 10.50 8.74
N ASN A 302 -24.51 10.88 8.15
CA ASN A 302 -23.81 9.98 7.23
C ASN A 302 -23.41 8.70 7.97
N LEU A 303 -23.48 7.57 7.27
CA LEU A 303 -23.26 6.26 7.87
C LEU A 303 -21.79 6.09 8.26
N LYS A 304 -21.56 5.68 9.51
CA LYS A 304 -20.24 5.30 10.00
C LYS A 304 -20.08 3.78 10.09
N ARG A 305 -21.06 3.08 10.65
CA ARG A 305 -21.12 1.60 10.63
C ARG A 305 -22.48 1.14 10.13
N PHE A 306 -22.47 0.18 9.23
CA PHE A 306 -23.68 -0.35 8.62
C PHE A 306 -23.48 -1.78 8.12
N GLU A 307 -24.58 -2.49 7.92
CA GLU A 307 -24.60 -3.82 7.31
C GLU A 307 -25.43 -3.77 6.03
N ILE A 308 -25.00 -4.56 5.05
CA ILE A 308 -25.81 -4.85 3.86
C ILE A 308 -26.35 -6.25 4.02
N TRP A 309 -27.67 -6.38 3.89
CA TRP A 309 -28.39 -7.63 3.93
C TRP A 309 -29.12 -7.82 2.60
N GLY A 310 -29.32 -9.08 2.21
CA GLY A 310 -30.11 -9.37 1.03
C GLY A 310 -31.02 -10.57 1.17
N SER A 311 -31.98 -10.66 0.25
CA SER A 311 -32.98 -11.72 0.22
C SER A 311 -33.45 -11.98 -1.21
N ASN A 312 -34.06 -13.15 -1.41
CA ASN A 312 -34.86 -13.47 -2.59
C ASN A 312 -36.35 -13.64 -2.25
N ASN A 313 -36.71 -13.68 -0.96
CA ASN A 313 -38.09 -13.80 -0.49
C ASN A 313 -38.26 -12.93 0.78
N PRO A 314 -38.17 -11.61 0.65
CA PRO A 314 -38.07 -10.70 1.79
C PRO A 314 -39.40 -10.55 2.53
N SER A 315 -39.31 -10.33 3.83
CA SER A 315 -40.44 -9.95 4.69
C SER A 315 -39.99 -8.92 5.75
N SER A 316 -40.91 -8.50 6.61
CA SER A 316 -40.55 -7.71 7.79
C SER A 316 -39.61 -8.48 8.73
N ASP A 317 -39.66 -9.81 8.76
CA ASP A 317 -38.80 -10.65 9.61
C ASP A 317 -37.36 -10.71 9.09
N TRP A 318 -36.40 -10.37 9.95
CA TRP A 318 -34.96 -10.47 9.68
C TRP A 318 -34.50 -11.90 9.34
N ALA A 319 -35.23 -12.94 9.76
CA ALA A 319 -34.93 -14.33 9.38
C ALA A 319 -35.04 -14.59 7.86
N SER A 320 -35.80 -13.76 7.14
CA SER A 320 -35.89 -13.82 5.67
C SER A 320 -34.73 -13.13 4.96
N TRP A 321 -33.77 -12.55 5.70
CA TRP A 321 -32.63 -11.81 5.18
C TRP A 321 -31.32 -12.50 5.55
N GLN A 322 -30.36 -12.44 4.64
CA GLN A 322 -29.01 -12.98 4.83
C GLN A 322 -28.00 -11.84 4.83
N LEU A 323 -27.08 -11.86 5.79
CA LEU A 323 -26.01 -10.87 5.88
C LEU A 323 -25.06 -11.01 4.67
N ILE A 324 -24.87 -9.92 3.94
CA ILE A 324 -23.89 -9.83 2.84
C ILE A 324 -22.54 -9.36 3.40
N GLY A 325 -22.57 -8.39 4.31
CA GLY A 325 -21.37 -7.92 4.99
C GLY A 325 -21.63 -6.79 5.98
N THR A 326 -20.63 -6.54 6.82
CA THR A 326 -20.58 -5.44 7.78
C THR A 326 -19.47 -4.49 7.37
N TYR A 327 -19.80 -3.20 7.28
CA TYR A 327 -18.96 -2.18 6.68
C TYR A 327 -18.81 -0.98 7.61
N GLU A 328 -17.66 -0.31 7.48
CA GLU A 328 -17.33 0.88 8.24
C GLU A 328 -16.82 1.95 7.27
N SER A 329 -17.45 3.11 7.30
CA SER A 329 -16.96 4.32 6.65
C SER A 329 -15.73 4.80 7.39
N LYS A 330 -14.65 5.05 6.63
CA LYS A 330 -13.35 5.43 7.19
C LYS A 330 -12.90 6.72 6.58
N LYS A 331 -12.66 7.68 7.46
CA LYS A 331 -12.05 8.96 7.12
C LYS A 331 -10.54 8.77 6.89
N PRO A 332 -10.01 9.03 5.68
CA PRO A 332 -8.62 8.77 5.33
C PRO A 332 -7.61 9.40 6.30
N SER A 333 -7.85 10.64 6.74
CA SER A 333 -6.94 11.35 7.64
C SER A 333 -6.96 10.85 9.08
N GLY A 334 -8.02 10.15 9.50
CA GLY A 334 -8.26 9.81 10.91
C GLY A 334 -8.48 11.01 11.84
N LEU A 335 -8.59 12.24 11.31
CA LEU A 335 -8.83 13.43 12.11
C LEU A 335 -10.21 13.40 12.78
N PRO A 336 -10.40 14.07 13.93
CA PRO A 336 -11.70 14.15 14.59
C PRO A 336 -12.80 14.72 13.69
N THR A 337 -14.06 14.39 14.00
CA THR A 337 -15.26 14.98 13.37
C THR A 337 -15.21 16.51 13.44
N GLY A 338 -15.65 17.20 12.38
CA GLY A 338 -15.58 18.66 12.25
C GLY A 338 -14.25 19.23 11.72
N GLN A 339 -13.26 18.38 11.40
CA GLN A 339 -12.01 18.78 10.74
C GLN A 339 -11.82 17.95 9.46
N TRP A 340 -11.22 18.50 8.40
CA TRP A 340 -11.04 17.73 7.15
C TRP A 340 -9.74 18.13 6.46
N THR A 341 -9.10 17.16 5.83
CA THR A 341 -8.11 17.43 4.77
C THR A 341 -8.79 17.52 3.41
N ASN A 342 -8.08 18.02 2.40
CA ASN A 342 -8.57 17.96 1.02
C ASN A 342 -8.76 16.51 0.55
N ASP A 343 -7.93 15.58 1.02
CA ASP A 343 -8.03 14.15 0.70
C ASP A 343 -9.32 13.54 1.28
N ASP A 344 -9.73 13.94 2.50
CA ASP A 344 -11.00 13.49 3.10
C ASP A 344 -12.19 13.93 2.21
N ILE A 345 -12.19 15.18 1.78
CA ILE A 345 -13.26 15.75 0.95
C ILE A 345 -13.30 15.06 -0.41
N ALA A 346 -12.13 14.86 -1.04
CA ALA A 346 -12.03 14.20 -2.35
C ALA A 346 -12.50 12.74 -2.26
N TYR A 347 -12.09 12.02 -1.23
CA TYR A 347 -12.48 10.63 -1.01
C TYR A 347 -13.99 10.48 -0.79
N ALA A 348 -14.59 11.32 0.07
CA ALA A 348 -16.04 11.29 0.30
C ALA A 348 -16.86 11.61 -0.96
N ARG A 349 -16.40 12.56 -1.78
CA ARG A 349 -17.06 12.92 -3.07
C ARG A 349 -16.90 11.85 -4.15
N ALA A 350 -15.82 11.07 -4.11
CA ALA A 350 -15.59 9.95 -5.03
C ALA A 350 -16.43 8.70 -4.71
N GLY A 351 -17.03 8.66 -3.51
CA GLY A 351 -17.77 7.52 -2.98
C GLY A 351 -16.85 6.47 -2.38
N GLU A 352 -17.30 5.88 -1.28
CA GLU A 352 -16.58 4.82 -0.57
C GLU A 352 -16.93 3.46 -1.18
N GLU A 353 -15.92 2.77 -1.70
CA GLU A 353 -16.10 1.46 -2.32
C GLU A 353 -15.87 0.32 -1.32
N TYR A 354 -16.77 -0.66 -1.35
CA TYR A 354 -16.73 -1.84 -0.50
C TYR A 354 -16.87 -3.10 -1.34
N GLY A 355 -15.91 -4.01 -1.20
CA GLY A 355 -15.99 -5.34 -1.79
C GLY A 355 -17.05 -6.21 -1.10
N VAL A 356 -17.72 -7.05 -1.87
CA VAL A 356 -18.59 -8.12 -1.37
C VAL A 356 -17.84 -9.43 -1.48
N LEU A 357 -17.86 -10.25 -0.43
CA LEU A 357 -17.22 -11.55 -0.46
C LEU A 357 -17.86 -12.44 -1.52
N THR A 358 -17.06 -13.18 -2.27
CA THR A 358 -17.56 -14.12 -3.29
C THR A 358 -18.41 -15.25 -2.70
N SER A 359 -18.33 -15.50 -1.39
CA SER A 359 -19.21 -16.41 -0.65
C SER A 359 -20.59 -15.85 -0.32
N ALA A 360 -20.81 -14.53 -0.45
CA ALA A 360 -22.11 -13.90 -0.20
C ALA A 360 -23.20 -14.48 -1.11
N PRO A 361 -24.46 -14.61 -0.65
CA PRO A 361 -25.52 -15.20 -1.45
C PRO A 361 -25.87 -14.36 -2.69
N GLU A 362 -26.51 -15.00 -3.67
CA GLU A 362 -27.21 -14.30 -4.75
C GLU A 362 -28.51 -13.72 -4.20
N VAL A 363 -28.80 -12.46 -4.48
CA VAL A 363 -29.92 -11.73 -3.88
C VAL A 363 -30.61 -10.84 -4.90
N ARG A 364 -31.89 -10.52 -4.67
CA ARG A 364 -32.62 -9.53 -5.46
C ARG A 364 -32.95 -8.29 -4.65
N TYR A 365 -33.27 -8.46 -3.37
CA TYR A 365 -33.66 -7.39 -2.48
C TYR A 365 -32.50 -7.02 -1.58
N ILE A 366 -32.32 -5.73 -1.33
CA ILE A 366 -31.33 -5.19 -0.40
C ILE A 366 -32.04 -4.57 0.80
N ARG A 367 -31.47 -4.77 1.98
CA ARG A 367 -31.78 -4.01 3.19
C ARG A 367 -30.48 -3.47 3.75
N VAL A 368 -30.41 -2.15 3.87
CA VAL A 368 -29.29 -1.45 4.52
C VAL A 368 -29.66 -1.28 5.98
N LYS A 369 -28.87 -1.87 6.88
CA LYS A 369 -29.03 -1.71 8.33
C LYS A 369 -27.99 -0.75 8.87
N MET A 370 -28.43 0.40 9.33
CA MET A 370 -27.58 1.47 9.83
C MET A 370 -27.36 1.23 11.32
N LEU A 371 -26.10 1.13 11.73
CA LEU A 371 -25.74 0.82 13.12
C LEU A 371 -25.25 2.08 13.86
N GLU A 372 -24.56 2.96 13.16
CA GLU A 372 -23.96 4.17 13.72
C GLU A 372 -23.81 5.25 12.64
N SER A 373 -24.10 6.49 12.99
CA SER A 373 -23.83 7.67 12.18
C SER A 373 -22.52 8.34 12.63
N TRP A 374 -21.93 9.17 11.77
CA TRP A 374 -20.69 9.88 12.10
C TRP A 374 -20.82 10.88 13.25
N SER A 375 -22.01 11.48 13.45
CA SER A 375 -22.27 12.35 14.62
C SER A 375 -22.53 11.57 15.91
N GLY A 376 -22.78 10.25 15.84
CA GLY A 376 -23.19 9.43 16.98
C GLY A 376 -24.65 9.65 17.40
N LEU A 377 -25.42 10.48 16.67
CA LEU A 377 -26.83 10.72 16.92
C LEU A 377 -27.72 9.71 16.16
N ASP A 378 -28.96 9.58 16.64
CA ASP A 378 -30.00 8.78 15.99
C ASP A 378 -30.48 9.47 14.71
N GLY A 379 -29.85 9.14 13.58
CA GLY A 379 -30.25 9.57 12.25
C GLY A 379 -29.40 8.89 11.18
N GLY A 380 -29.99 8.64 10.02
CA GLY A 380 -29.30 8.02 8.88
C GLY A 380 -29.55 8.81 7.60
N GLN A 381 -28.51 9.01 6.80
CA GLN A 381 -28.63 9.60 5.47
C GLN A 381 -27.71 8.92 4.46
N ILE A 382 -28.23 8.77 3.24
CA ILE A 382 -27.56 8.11 2.12
C ILE A 382 -27.79 8.98 0.89
N SER A 383 -26.72 9.55 0.33
CA SER A 383 -26.85 10.34 -0.90
C SER A 383 -27.04 9.45 -2.11
N GLU A 384 -26.25 8.40 -2.23
CA GLU A 384 -26.38 7.43 -3.32
C GLU A 384 -25.74 6.10 -2.88
N MET A 385 -26.23 4.99 -3.42
CA MET A 385 -25.56 3.71 -3.44
C MET A 385 -25.60 3.12 -4.84
N GLN A 386 -24.43 2.71 -5.32
CA GLN A 386 -24.27 2.03 -6.60
C GLN A 386 -23.81 0.60 -6.35
N PHE A 387 -24.35 -0.36 -7.09
CA PHE A 387 -24.06 -1.79 -6.90
C PHE A 387 -23.50 -2.38 -8.19
N TRP A 388 -22.54 -3.28 -8.04
CA TRP A 388 -21.96 -4.04 -9.15
C TRP A 388 -22.13 -5.53 -8.90
N GLY A 389 -22.19 -6.29 -10.00
CA GLY A 389 -22.26 -7.74 -9.95
C GLY A 389 -22.64 -8.36 -11.27
N GLN A 390 -23.07 -9.61 -11.23
CA GLN A 390 -23.57 -10.35 -12.38
C GLN A 390 -25.06 -10.67 -12.18
N TYR A 391 -25.89 -10.43 -13.19
CA TYR A 391 -27.28 -10.86 -13.18
C TYR A 391 -27.38 -12.38 -13.19
N LYS A 392 -28.34 -12.91 -12.44
CA LYS A 392 -28.61 -14.34 -12.32
C LYS A 392 -30.04 -14.63 -12.75
N GLU A 393 -30.23 -15.83 -13.30
CA GLU A 393 -31.54 -16.31 -13.74
C GLU A 393 -32.50 -16.62 -12.57
#